data_AF-A0A966KAB4-F1
#
_entry.id   AF-A0A966KAB4-F1
#
_cell.length_a   1.000
_cell.length_b   1.000
_cell.length_c   1.000
_cell.angle_alpha   90.00
_cell.angle_beta   90.00
_cell.angle_gamma   90.00
#
_symmetry.space_group_name_H-M   'P 1'
#
loop_
_entity.id
_entity.type
_entity.pdbx_description
1 polymer ?
#
loop_
_entity_poly.entity_id
_entity_poly.type
_entity_poly.pdbx_seq_one_letter_code
_entity_poly.pdbx_strand_id
1 'polypeptide(L)' 'MEYQDYYKILGLERDATPDQIKQAYRKLARKYHPDVSKETDAEKRFK' A
#
# COMPACT_ATOMS: atom_id res chain seq x y z
N MET A 1 9.51 13.58 -14.69
CA MET A 1 9.35 12.83 -13.44
C MET A 1 7.89 12.47 -13.31
N GLU A 2 7.53 11.20 -13.43
CA GLU A 2 6.21 10.76 -12.99
C GLU A 2 6.15 10.88 -11.47
N TYR A 3 5.25 11.72 -10.98
CA TYR A 3 5.06 11.91 -9.55
C TYR A 3 4.14 10.78 -9.05
N GLN A 4 4.71 9.76 -8.43
CA GLN A 4 3.90 8.75 -7.75
C GLN A 4 3.29 9.37 -6.50
N ASP A 5 1.96 9.42 -6.48
CA ASP A 5 1.21 9.89 -5.32
C ASP A 5 1.11 8.76 -4.29
N TYR A 6 2.12 8.66 -3.42
CA TYR A 6 2.19 7.62 -2.39
C TYR A 6 0.99 7.63 -1.45
N TYR A 7 0.40 8.80 -1.20
CA TYR A 7 -0.81 8.91 -0.39
C TYR A 7 -1.99 8.23 -1.10
N LYS A 8 -2.19 8.48 -2.40
CA LYS A 8 -3.19 7.76 -3.19
C LYS A 8 -2.94 6.26 -3.29
N ILE A 9 -1.68 5.84 -3.43
CA ILE A 9 -1.30 4.41 -3.46
C ILE A 9 -1.67 3.74 -2.13
N LEU A 10 -1.40 4.41 -1.01
CA LEU A 10 -1.76 3.94 0.33
C LEU A 10 -3.26 4.12 0.66
N GLY A 11 -4.02 4.82 -0.19
CA GLY A 11 -5.43 5.15 0.05
C GLY A 11 -5.61 6.14 1.22
N LEU A 12 -4.66 7.06 1.37
CA LEU A 12 -4.60 8.06 2.42
C LEU A 12 -4.74 9.47 1.85
N GLU A 13 -5.23 10.38 2.68
CA GLU A 13 -5.18 11.81 2.43
C GLU A 13 -3.77 12.36 2.66
N ARG A 14 -3.46 13.52 2.09
CA ARG A 14 -2.13 14.16 2.20
C ARG A 14 -1.80 14.65 3.61
N ASP A 15 -2.80 14.77 4.47
CA ASP A 15 -2.67 15.13 5.88
C ASP A 15 -2.51 13.90 6.79
N ALA A 16 -2.40 12.69 6.21
CA ALA A 16 -2.31 11.47 6.99
C ALA A 16 -1.11 11.47 7.93
N THR A 17 -1.39 11.11 9.18
CA THR A 17 -0.38 10.99 10.24
C THR A 17 0.55 9.80 10.00
N PRO A 18 1.76 9.81 10.57
CA PRO A 18 2.69 8.68 10.48
C PRO A 18 2.07 7.34 10.91
N ASP A 19 1.19 7.35 11.92
CA ASP A 19 0.49 6.15 12.38
C ASP A 19 -0.53 5.62 11.36
N GLN A 20 -1.27 6.52 10.69
CA GLN A 20 -2.18 6.14 9.60
C GLN A 20 -1.41 5.55 8.41
N ILE A 21 -0.27 6.15 8.04
CA ILE A 21 0.64 5.63 7.01
C ILE A 21 1.09 4.20 7.36
N LYS A 22 1.55 4.00 8.60
CA LYS A 22 2.02 2.69 9.08
C LYS A 22 0.89 1.66 9.09
N GLN A 23 -0.33 2.05 9.47
CA GLN A 23 -1.48 1.16 9.49
C GLN A 23 -1.94 0.78 8.08
N ALA A 24 -2.03 1.75 7.16
CA ALA A 24 -2.38 1.53 5.77
C ALA A 24 -1.38 0.61 5.07
N TYR A 25 -0.08 0.87 5.25
CA TYR A 25 0.98 0.01 4.74
C TYR A 25 0.84 -1.43 5.23
N ARG A 26 0.63 -1.65 6.55
CA ARG A 26 0.46 -3.00 7.11
C ARG A 26 -0.77 -3.72 6.55
N LYS A 27 -1.86 -2.99 6.31
CA LYS A 27 -3.09 -3.53 5.69
C LYS A 27 -2.82 -3.97 4.25
N LEU A 28 -2.21 -3.11 3.45
CA LEU A 28 -1.91 -3.40 2.04
C LEU A 28 -0.85 -4.50 1.91
N ALA A 29 0.18 -4.46 2.75
CA ALA A 29 1.19 -5.51 2.83
C ALA A 29 0.52 -6.86 3.09
N ARG A 30 -0.31 -7.02 4.12
CA ARG A 30 -1.02 -8.29 4.37
C ARG A 30 -1.96 -8.71 3.24
N LYS A 31 -2.57 -7.75 2.54
CA LYS A 31 -3.48 -8.03 1.42
C LYS A 31 -2.73 -8.58 0.20
N TYR A 32 -1.55 -8.05 -0.09
CA TYR A 32 -0.77 -8.38 -1.29
C TYR A 32 0.52 -9.18 -1.00
N HIS A 33 0.74 -9.58 0.26
CA HIS A 33 1.93 -10.34 0.63
C HIS A 33 1.95 -11.67 -0.12
N PRO A 34 3.09 -12.06 -0.73
CA PRO A 34 3.18 -13.24 -1.58
C PRO A 34 2.76 -14.54 -0.88
N ASP A 35 3.03 -14.64 0.42
CA ASP A 35 2.71 -15.85 1.19
C ASP A 35 1.22 -16.04 1.52
N VAL A 36 0.39 -14.98 1.44
CA VAL A 36 -1.03 -15.05 1.86
C VAL A 36 -2.02 -14.56 0.81
N SER A 37 -1.57 -13.76 -0.16
CA SER A 37 -2.45 -13.24 -1.21
C SER A 37 -2.67 -14.26 -2.31
N LYS A 38 -3.93 -14.41 -2.74
CA LYS A 38 -4.31 -15.22 -3.90
C LYS A 38 -4.54 -14.37 -5.16
N GLU A 39 -4.28 -13.07 -5.09
CA GLU A 39 -4.49 -12.17 -6.23
C GLU A 39 -3.33 -12.30 -7.23
N THR A 40 -3.66 -12.41 -8.51
CA THR A 40 -2.70 -12.57 -9.61
C THR A 40 -1.73 -11.39 -9.77
N ASP A 41 -2.11 -10.20 -9.28
CA ASP A 41 -1.29 -8.99 -9.31
C ASP A 41 -0.73 -8.60 -7.94
N ALA A 42 -0.81 -9.49 -6.94
CA ALA A 42 -0.32 -9.22 -5.59
C ALA A 42 1.18 -8.86 -5.59
N GLU A 43 2.00 -9.58 -6.35
CA GLU A 43 3.45 -9.31 -6.42
C GLU A 43 3.75 -7.91 -6.99
N LYS A 44 3.01 -7.48 -8.01
CA LYS A 44 3.17 -6.15 -8.62
C LYS A 44 2.71 -5.01 -7.70
N ARG A 45 1.76 -5.28 -6.81
CA ARG A 45 1.25 -4.30 -5.83
C ARG A 45 2.06 -4.29 -4.53
N PHE A 46 2.84 -5.33 -4.28
CA PHE A 46 3.71 -5.43 -3.11
C PHE A 46 5.11 -4.84 -3.35
N LYS A 47 5.63 -4.94 -4.59
CA LYS A 47 6.88 -4.31 -5.03
C LYS A 47 6.69 -2.81 -5.29
#